data_AF-A0A2V6Z844-F1
#
_entry.id   AF-A0A2V6Z844-F1
#
_cell.length_a   1.000
_cell.length_b   1.000
_cell.length_c   1.000
_cell.angle_alpha   90.00
_cell.angle_beta   90.00
_cell.angle_gamma   90.00
#
_symmetry.space_group_name_H-M   'P 1'
#
loop_
_entity.id
_entity.type
_entity.pdbx_description
1 polymer ?
#
loop_
_entity_poly.entity_id
_entity_poly.type
_entity_poly.pdbx_seq_one_letter_code
_entity_poly.pdbx_strand_id
1 'polypeptide(L)'
;MTIQRIDATWAAFFGLLSPAFLLPGIQVVAHHQLVDYQGVWFFRHHASLCLSVPPDSVKGIQAVVRAYTVESLFSEAGIRALLGPRIERIIGPAYQGYVERPQFQSAPHPGVRFLSRADRLALQQLADACEVDAWEHAGISFDEPHVFGCFVDDHVVAAARHRPAWEQTAHIGVVTHPAYRGARLWARGGECGDGAGVGGRVHRA
;
A
#
# COMPACT_ATOMS: atom_id res chain seq x y z
N MET A 1 -1.75 5.39 19.93
CA MET A 1 -2.51 4.13 20.10
C MET A 1 -2.70 3.39 18.77
N THR A 2 -2.50 4.02 17.61
CA THR A 2 -2.71 3.38 16.29
C THR A 2 -1.51 2.59 15.79
N ILE A 3 -0.27 3.01 16.09
CA ILE A 3 0.92 2.28 15.62
C ILE A 3 0.94 0.83 16.15
N GLN A 4 0.63 0.63 17.44
CA GLN A 4 0.49 -0.70 18.05
C GLN A 4 -0.61 -1.54 17.40
N ARG A 5 -1.68 -0.90 16.92
CA ARG A 5 -2.77 -1.59 16.21
C ARG A 5 -2.34 -1.99 14.81
N ILE A 6 -1.68 -1.10 14.07
CA ILE A 6 -1.10 -1.38 12.76
C ILE A 6 -0.08 -2.54 12.88
N ASP A 7 0.80 -2.48 13.88
CA ASP A 7 1.75 -3.55 14.21
C ASP A 7 1.03 -4.88 14.44
N ALA A 8 -0.01 -4.89 15.29
CA ALA A 8 -0.78 -6.09 15.58
C ALA A 8 -1.49 -6.66 14.35
N THR A 9 -2.09 -5.80 13.51
CA THR A 9 -2.76 -6.22 12.27
C THR A 9 -1.77 -6.85 11.30
N TRP A 10 -0.61 -6.22 11.05
CA TRP A 10 0.41 -6.80 10.20
C TRP A 10 1.02 -8.06 10.79
N ALA A 11 1.22 -8.11 12.11
CA ALA A 11 1.75 -9.29 12.77
C ALA A 11 0.79 -10.47 12.58
N ALA A 12 -0.51 -10.26 12.82
CA ALA A 12 -1.55 -11.25 12.56
C ALA A 12 -1.58 -11.69 11.09
N PHE A 13 -1.46 -10.76 10.13
CA PHE A 13 -1.41 -11.07 8.70
C PHE A 13 -0.24 -12.02 8.34
N PHE A 14 0.92 -11.84 8.96
CA PHE A 14 2.10 -12.69 8.76
C PHE A 14 2.20 -13.89 9.71
N GLY A 15 1.23 -14.08 10.61
CA GLY A 15 1.27 -15.15 11.62
C GLY A 15 2.34 -14.93 12.71
N LEU A 16 2.72 -13.67 12.95
CA LEU A 16 3.68 -13.23 13.96
C LEU A 16 2.97 -12.77 15.25
N LEU A 17 3.71 -12.73 16.35
CA LEU A 17 3.26 -12.09 17.59
C LEU A 17 3.36 -10.56 17.47
N SER A 18 2.46 -9.82 18.12
CA SER A 18 2.39 -8.35 18.04
C SER A 18 3.71 -7.59 18.26
N PRO A 19 4.62 -7.96 19.19
CA PRO A 19 5.89 -7.24 19.35
C PRO A 19 6.93 -7.55 18.26
N ALA A 20 6.61 -8.37 17.25
CA ALA A 20 7.59 -8.80 16.24
C ALA A 20 8.25 -7.64 15.48
N PHE A 21 7.52 -6.55 15.24
CA PHE A 21 8.06 -5.37 14.53
C PHE A 21 8.76 -4.36 15.43
N LEU A 22 8.72 -4.55 16.76
CA LEU A 22 9.45 -3.71 17.71
C LEU A 22 10.93 -4.12 17.84
N LEU A 23 11.25 -5.35 17.46
CA LEU A 23 12.61 -5.86 17.49
C LEU A 23 13.30 -5.64 16.13
N PRO A 24 14.50 -5.04 16.11
CA PRO A 24 15.24 -4.85 14.87
C PRO A 24 15.71 -6.19 14.29
N GLY A 25 15.86 -6.23 12.97
CA GLY A 25 16.44 -7.37 12.26
C GLY A 25 15.50 -8.04 11.26
N ILE A 26 15.98 -9.16 10.69
CA ILE A 26 15.29 -9.88 9.63
C ILE A 26 14.60 -11.11 10.23
N GLN A 27 13.31 -11.25 9.96
CA GLN A 27 12.51 -12.41 10.32
C GLN A 27 12.02 -13.08 9.05
N VAL A 28 12.07 -14.42 9.03
CA VAL A 28 11.60 -15.21 7.88
C VAL A 28 10.54 -16.15 8.40
N VAL A 29 9.34 -16.05 7.83
CA VAL A 29 8.16 -16.82 8.20
C VAL A 29 7.53 -17.48 6.99
N ALA A 30 6.81 -18.58 7.23
CA ALA A 30 5.97 -19.16 6.20
C ALA A 30 4.82 -18.20 5.85
N HIS A 31 4.31 -18.30 4.63
CA HIS A 31 3.06 -17.66 4.25
C HIS A 31 1.92 -18.06 5.19
N HIS A 32 1.22 -17.06 5.73
CA HIS A 32 0.05 -17.26 6.59
C HIS A 32 -1.24 -16.85 5.87
N GLN A 33 -1.41 -15.57 5.54
CA GLN A 33 -2.54 -15.08 4.71
C GLN A 33 -2.21 -15.06 3.20
N LEU A 34 -1.06 -15.65 2.82
CA LEU A 34 -0.51 -15.64 1.46
C LEU A 34 -0.28 -17.07 0.93
N VAL A 35 -1.06 -18.06 1.38
CA VAL A 35 -0.78 -19.50 1.14
C VAL A 35 -0.69 -19.87 -0.35
N ASP A 36 -1.48 -19.22 -1.21
CA ASP A 36 -1.49 -19.49 -2.66
C ASP A 36 -0.50 -18.61 -3.43
N TYR A 37 0.16 -17.67 -2.75
CA TYR A 37 1.13 -16.78 -3.37
C TYR A 37 2.46 -17.50 -3.59
N GLN A 38 2.89 -17.62 -4.84
CA GLN A 38 4.13 -18.34 -5.21
C GLN A 38 5.39 -17.49 -5.12
N GLY A 39 5.37 -16.42 -4.34
CA GLY A 39 6.41 -15.40 -4.32
C GLY A 39 7.06 -15.18 -2.96
N VAL A 40 7.94 -14.20 -2.85
CA VAL A 40 8.44 -13.72 -1.56
C VAL A 40 7.87 -12.34 -1.29
N TRP A 41 7.33 -12.13 -0.09
CA TRP A 41 6.85 -10.83 0.35
C TRP A 41 7.84 -10.23 1.34
N PHE A 42 8.40 -9.08 1.01
CA PHE A 42 9.25 -8.29 1.89
C PHE A 42 8.42 -7.19 2.51
N PHE A 43 8.34 -7.16 3.83
CA PHE A 43 7.63 -6.12 4.58
C PHE A 43 8.57 -5.51 5.61
N ARG A 44 9.01 -4.28 5.33
CA ARG A 44 9.82 -3.51 6.26
C ARG A 44 8.89 -2.68 7.14
N HIS A 45 9.04 -2.76 8.45
CA HIS A 45 8.38 -1.88 9.41
C HIS A 45 9.40 -1.43 10.46
N HIS A 46 9.60 -0.12 10.60
CA HIS A 46 10.70 0.44 11.40
C HIS A 46 12.07 -0.17 11.04
N ALA A 47 12.79 -0.70 12.03
CA ALA A 47 14.07 -1.39 11.90
C ALA A 47 13.93 -2.92 11.70
N SER A 48 12.71 -3.40 11.47
CA SER A 48 12.39 -4.81 11.26
C SER A 48 12.04 -5.10 9.81
N LEU A 49 12.43 -6.27 9.33
CA LEU A 49 12.09 -6.78 8.00
C LEU A 49 11.52 -8.19 8.11
N CYS A 50 10.26 -8.35 7.76
CA CYS A 50 9.61 -9.65 7.63
C CYS A 50 9.68 -10.13 6.18
N LEU A 51 10.20 -11.34 5.99
CA LEU A 51 10.12 -12.10 4.75
C LEU A 51 9.07 -13.19 4.94
N SER A 52 7.92 -13.02 4.30
CA SER A 52 6.96 -14.11 4.16
C SER A 52 7.31 -14.90 2.90
N VAL A 53 7.56 -16.20 3.05
CA VAL A 53 8.00 -17.10 1.97
C VAL A 53 7.14 -18.36 1.91
N PRO A 54 7.15 -19.12 0.80
CA PRO A 54 6.51 -20.44 0.77
C PRO A 54 7.07 -21.35 1.88
N PRO A 55 6.24 -22.19 2.53
CA PRO A 55 6.66 -22.98 3.71
C PRO A 55 7.96 -23.76 3.52
N ASP A 56 8.15 -24.37 2.35
CA ASP A 56 9.33 -25.18 2.02
C ASP A 56 10.62 -24.36 1.87
N SER A 57 10.49 -23.04 1.68
CA SER A 57 11.62 -22.12 1.50
C SER A 57 12.12 -21.52 2.81
N VAL A 58 11.37 -21.63 3.91
CA VAL A 58 11.67 -20.95 5.19
C VAL A 58 13.06 -21.27 5.69
N LYS A 59 13.42 -22.55 5.86
CA LYS A 59 14.73 -22.96 6.39
C LYS A 59 15.89 -22.50 5.51
N GLY A 60 15.73 -22.62 4.19
CA GLY A 60 16.75 -22.22 3.23
C GLY A 60 17.01 -20.72 3.26
N ILE A 61 15.95 -19.91 3.28
CA ILE A 61 16.06 -18.45 3.35
C ILE A 61 16.61 -18.02 4.71
N GLN A 62 16.14 -18.61 5.82
CA GLN A 62 16.66 -18.34 7.18
C GLN A 62 18.17 -18.53 7.31
N ALA A 63 18.76 -19.50 6.61
CA ALA A 63 20.19 -19.74 6.65
C ALA A 63 20.97 -18.61 5.95
N VAL A 64 20.48 -18.14 4.80
CA VAL A 64 21.19 -17.19 3.94
C VAL A 64 21.00 -15.74 4.39
N VAL A 65 19.83 -15.38 4.93
CA VAL A 65 19.55 -14.00 5.38
C VAL A 65 20.45 -13.53 6.52
N ARG A 66 21.11 -14.44 7.25
CA ARG A 66 22.04 -14.10 8.34
C ARG A 66 23.24 -13.26 7.89
N ALA A 67 23.59 -13.32 6.60
CA ALA A 67 24.66 -12.52 6.02
C ALA A 67 24.25 -11.07 5.71
N TYR A 68 22.98 -10.72 5.92
CA TYR A 68 22.42 -9.44 5.54
C TYR A 68 21.96 -8.62 6.75
N THR A 69 22.06 -7.30 6.62
CA THR A 69 21.28 -6.35 7.42
C THR A 69 19.95 -6.04 6.75
N VAL A 70 19.01 -5.45 7.49
CA VAL A 70 17.72 -4.99 6.94
C VAL A 70 17.94 -4.04 5.76
N GLU A 71 18.85 -3.09 5.87
CA GLU A 71 19.15 -2.09 4.84
C GLU A 71 19.75 -2.74 3.59
N SER A 72 20.69 -3.67 3.78
CA SER A 72 21.33 -4.37 2.66
C SER A 72 20.34 -5.25 1.91
N LEU A 73 19.45 -5.95 2.62
CA LEU A 73 18.49 -6.87 2.03
C LEU A 73 17.27 -6.17 1.45
N PHE A 74 16.82 -5.08 2.06
CA PHE A 74 15.68 -4.29 1.58
C PHE A 74 16.10 -3.29 0.47
N SER A 75 16.85 -3.81 -0.50
CA SER A 75 17.28 -3.11 -1.71
C SER A 75 17.13 -4.05 -2.90
N GLU A 76 16.95 -3.53 -4.11
CA GLU A 76 16.85 -4.38 -5.30
C GLU A 76 18.09 -5.28 -5.45
N ALA A 77 19.28 -4.73 -5.25
CA ALA A 77 20.54 -5.47 -5.30
C ALA A 77 20.59 -6.60 -4.26
N GLY A 78 20.18 -6.33 -3.02
CA GLY A 78 20.11 -7.33 -1.95
C GLY A 78 19.12 -8.45 -2.23
N ILE A 79 17.92 -8.10 -2.71
CA ILE A 79 16.88 -9.07 -3.08
C ILE A 79 17.38 -9.97 -4.22
N ARG A 80 18.02 -9.39 -5.25
CA ARG A 80 18.61 -10.15 -6.35
C ARG A 80 19.80 -10.99 -5.91
N ALA A 81 20.62 -10.54 -4.97
CA ALA A 81 21.70 -11.34 -4.40
C ALA A 81 21.17 -12.55 -3.60
N LEU A 82 20.07 -12.36 -2.85
CA LEU A 82 19.46 -13.42 -2.06
C LEU A 82 18.72 -14.46 -2.92
N LEU A 83 17.89 -14.00 -3.86
CA LEU A 83 16.96 -14.86 -4.60
C LEU A 83 17.48 -15.21 -6.01
N GLY A 84 18.38 -14.39 -6.56
CA GLY A 84 19.05 -14.64 -7.83
C GLY A 84 18.07 -14.92 -8.97
N PRO A 85 18.31 -15.98 -9.78
CA PRO A 85 17.47 -16.32 -10.91
C PRO A 85 16.14 -17.00 -10.52
N ARG A 86 15.86 -17.19 -9.22
CA ARG A 86 14.62 -17.83 -8.75
C ARG A 86 13.39 -16.93 -8.84
N ILE A 87 13.60 -15.66 -9.19
CA ILE A 87 12.56 -14.65 -9.24
C ILE A 87 12.53 -14.02 -10.63
N GLU A 88 11.33 -13.82 -11.15
CA GLU A 88 11.15 -13.21 -12.46
C GLU A 88 11.19 -11.68 -12.35
N ARG A 89 10.47 -11.15 -11.37
CA ARG A 89 10.27 -9.70 -11.20
C ARG A 89 10.18 -9.31 -9.73
N ILE A 90 10.68 -8.12 -9.43
CA ILE A 90 10.49 -7.40 -8.17
C ILE A 90 9.45 -6.30 -8.41
N ILE A 91 8.43 -6.24 -7.56
CA ILE A 91 7.33 -5.27 -7.60
C ILE A 91 7.39 -4.43 -6.32
N GLY A 92 7.41 -3.12 -6.48
CA GLY A 92 7.59 -2.16 -5.39
C GLY A 92 8.96 -1.47 -5.45
N PRO A 93 9.37 -0.75 -4.39
CA PRO A 93 8.70 -0.61 -3.10
C PRO A 93 7.32 0.07 -3.20
N ALA A 94 6.34 -0.44 -2.46
CA ALA A 94 5.08 0.25 -2.19
C ALA A 94 5.08 0.76 -0.75
N TYR A 95 4.76 2.04 -0.56
CA TYR A 95 4.63 2.65 0.75
C TYR A 95 3.19 2.50 1.26
N GLN A 96 3.03 1.98 2.48
CA GLN A 96 1.74 1.93 3.18
C GLN A 96 1.72 2.98 4.29
N GLY A 97 1.18 4.15 3.98
CA GLY A 97 0.99 5.24 4.93
C GLY A 97 -0.33 5.12 5.71
N TYR A 98 -0.31 5.53 6.98
CA TYR A 98 -1.48 5.59 7.84
C TYR A 98 -1.60 7.01 8.42
N VAL A 99 -2.83 7.53 8.46
CA VAL A 99 -3.12 8.83 9.07
C VAL A 99 -4.19 8.65 10.14
N GLU A 100 -3.95 9.23 11.32
CA GLU A 100 -4.95 9.27 12.39
C GLU A 100 -5.85 10.50 12.26
N ARG A 101 -7.09 10.43 12.77
CA ARG A 101 -8.02 11.56 12.76
C ARG A 101 -7.43 12.86 13.34
N PRO A 102 -6.67 12.87 14.45
CA PRO A 102 -6.07 14.11 14.98
C PRO A 102 -4.96 14.69 14.08
N GLN A 103 -4.33 13.85 13.26
CA GLN A 103 -3.26 14.24 12.32
C GLN A 103 -3.84 14.65 10.97
N PHE A 104 -5.08 14.23 10.67
CA PHE A 104 -5.79 14.59 9.46
C PHE A 104 -6.30 16.03 9.54
N GLN A 105 -5.74 16.88 8.68
CA GLN A 105 -6.23 18.24 8.50
C GLN A 105 -7.21 18.28 7.32
N SER A 106 -8.50 18.43 7.63
CA SER A 106 -9.51 18.61 6.58
C SER A 106 -9.33 19.96 5.90
N ALA A 107 -9.14 19.94 4.58
CA ALA A 107 -9.16 21.13 3.74
C ALA A 107 -10.45 21.11 2.91
N PRO A 108 -11.49 21.87 3.29
CA PRO A 108 -12.73 21.90 2.52
C PRO A 108 -12.46 22.52 1.14
N HIS A 109 -12.94 21.85 0.10
CA HIS A 109 -12.84 22.32 -1.28
C HIS A 109 -14.25 22.40 -1.88
N PRO A 110 -14.69 23.54 -2.42
CA PRO A 110 -16.08 23.73 -2.87
C PRO A 110 -16.46 22.80 -4.03
N GLY A 111 -15.47 22.37 -4.82
CA GLY A 111 -15.67 21.39 -5.89
C GLY A 111 -15.76 19.93 -5.42
N VAL A 112 -15.55 19.63 -4.13
CA VAL A 112 -15.55 18.24 -3.64
C VAL A 112 -16.92 17.87 -3.06
N ARG A 113 -17.51 16.78 -3.58
CA ARG A 113 -18.78 16.22 -3.07
C ARG A 113 -18.87 14.72 -3.25
N PHE A 114 -19.83 14.09 -2.57
CA PHE A 114 -20.19 12.70 -2.84
C PHE A 114 -20.63 12.53 -4.30
N LEU A 115 -20.17 11.44 -4.92
CA LEU A 115 -20.70 10.98 -6.18
C LEU A 115 -21.95 10.13 -5.93
N SER A 116 -22.96 10.40 -6.74
CA SER A 116 -24.21 9.67 -6.77
C SER A 116 -24.29 8.86 -8.07
N ARG A 117 -25.33 8.05 -8.20
CA ARG A 117 -25.60 7.33 -9.45
C ARG A 117 -25.79 8.26 -10.66
N ALA A 118 -26.22 9.51 -10.45
CA ALA A 118 -26.36 10.50 -11.52
C ALA A 118 -24.99 10.92 -12.11
N ASP A 119 -23.92 10.77 -11.34
CA ASP A 119 -22.56 11.18 -11.74
C ASP A 119 -21.79 10.08 -12.48
N ARG A 120 -22.43 8.92 -12.75
CA ARG A 120 -21.77 7.76 -13.37
C ARG A 120 -21.08 8.11 -14.69
N LEU A 121 -21.73 8.92 -15.53
CA LEU A 121 -21.15 9.33 -16.82
C LEU A 121 -19.88 10.17 -16.62
N ALA A 122 -19.90 11.12 -15.68
CA ALA A 122 -18.74 11.95 -15.39
C ALA A 122 -17.58 11.14 -14.76
N LEU A 123 -17.90 10.15 -13.92
CA LEU A 123 -16.90 9.23 -13.39
C LEU A 123 -16.31 8.33 -14.49
N GLN A 124 -17.11 7.92 -15.49
CA GLN A 124 -16.64 7.12 -16.61
C GLN A 124 -15.68 7.92 -17.49
N GLN A 125 -16.01 9.18 -17.76
CA GLN A 125 -15.12 10.09 -18.50
C GLN A 125 -13.77 10.26 -17.80
N LEU A 126 -13.77 10.34 -16.47
CA LEU A 126 -12.51 10.35 -15.70
C LEU A 126 -11.75 9.03 -15.85
N ALA A 127 -12.44 7.89 -15.77
CA ALA A 127 -11.82 6.57 -15.94
C ALA A 127 -11.16 6.43 -17.33
N ASP A 128 -11.88 6.82 -18.38
CA ASP A 128 -11.42 6.76 -19.77
C ASP A 128 -10.20 7.66 -20.03
N ALA A 129 -10.07 8.76 -19.29
CA ALA A 129 -8.94 9.68 -19.37
C ALA A 129 -7.73 9.25 -18.55
N CYS A 130 -7.88 8.29 -17.63
CA CYS A 130 -6.80 7.82 -16.76
C CYS A 130 -6.04 6.63 -17.37
N GLU A 131 -4.78 6.48 -16.97
CA GLU A 131 -4.03 5.26 -17.24
C GLU A 131 -4.68 4.06 -16.52
N VAL A 132 -4.73 2.90 -17.19
CA VAL A 132 -5.38 1.68 -16.68
C VAL A 132 -4.87 1.31 -15.29
N ASP A 133 -3.56 1.25 -15.11
CA ASP A 133 -2.94 0.91 -13.83
C ASP A 133 -3.31 1.90 -12.72
N ALA A 134 -3.41 3.20 -13.04
CA ALA A 134 -3.78 4.22 -12.06
C ALA A 134 -5.23 4.06 -11.59
N TRP A 135 -6.13 3.70 -12.51
CA TRP A 135 -7.53 3.41 -12.20
C TRP A 135 -7.67 2.12 -11.38
N GLU A 136 -7.02 1.04 -11.80
CA GLU A 136 -7.02 -0.25 -11.10
C GLU A 136 -6.46 -0.13 -9.68
N HIS A 137 -5.35 0.60 -9.51
CA HIS A 137 -4.76 0.84 -8.19
C HIS A 137 -5.65 1.70 -7.28
N ALA A 138 -6.43 2.63 -7.84
CA ALA A 138 -7.44 3.37 -7.06
C ALA A 138 -8.62 2.46 -6.65
N GLY A 139 -8.87 1.39 -7.42
CA GLY A 139 -9.89 0.38 -7.15
C GLY A 139 -11.31 0.94 -7.14
N ILE A 140 -11.56 2.04 -7.85
CA ILE A 140 -12.86 2.71 -7.86
C ILE A 140 -13.82 1.89 -8.73
N SER A 141 -15.02 1.61 -8.21
CA SER A 141 -16.12 1.03 -8.97
C SER A 141 -17.31 1.99 -8.98
N PHE A 142 -18.06 1.97 -10.08
CA PHE A 142 -19.18 2.88 -10.33
C PHE A 142 -20.36 2.71 -9.38
N ASP A 143 -20.47 1.55 -8.74
CA ASP A 143 -21.59 1.19 -7.86
C ASP A 143 -21.19 1.15 -6.38
N GLU A 144 -19.99 1.61 -6.05
CA GLU A 144 -19.53 1.58 -4.67
C GLU A 144 -20.06 2.73 -3.82
N PRO A 145 -20.44 2.45 -2.56
CA PRO A 145 -20.75 3.50 -1.60
C PRO A 145 -19.45 4.23 -1.20
N HIS A 146 -19.57 5.52 -0.88
CA HIS A 146 -18.49 6.39 -0.38
C HIS A 146 -17.38 6.73 -1.39
N VAL A 147 -17.79 7.09 -2.61
CA VAL A 147 -16.90 7.76 -3.58
C VAL A 147 -17.17 9.26 -3.56
N PHE A 148 -16.11 10.05 -3.54
CA PHE A 148 -16.12 11.50 -3.61
C PHE A 148 -15.48 11.93 -4.93
N GLY A 149 -16.03 12.97 -5.56
CA GLY A 149 -15.48 13.58 -6.76
C GLY A 149 -15.08 15.02 -6.51
N CYS A 150 -14.00 15.46 -7.13
CA CYS A 150 -13.64 16.87 -7.27
C CYS A 150 -14.07 17.36 -8.66
N PHE A 151 -14.86 18.41 -8.69
CA PHE A 151 -15.44 19.00 -9.89
C PHE A 151 -14.73 20.29 -10.27
N VAL A 152 -14.48 20.46 -11.57
CA VAL A 152 -14.09 21.71 -12.22
C VAL A 152 -14.98 21.85 -13.45
N ASP A 153 -15.74 22.94 -13.56
CA ASP A 153 -16.66 23.21 -14.66
C ASP A 153 -17.55 22.00 -15.04
N ASP A 154 -18.20 21.40 -14.03
CA ASP A 154 -19.06 20.19 -14.12
C ASP A 154 -18.37 18.89 -14.53
N HIS A 155 -17.05 18.88 -14.69
CA HIS A 155 -16.26 17.67 -14.96
C HIS A 155 -15.65 17.12 -13.68
N VAL A 156 -15.74 15.80 -13.48
CA VAL A 156 -15.02 15.13 -12.39
C VAL A 156 -13.55 15.03 -12.80
N VAL A 157 -12.70 15.86 -12.19
CA VAL A 157 -11.25 15.90 -12.47
C VAL A 157 -10.45 14.99 -11.54
N ALA A 158 -11.06 14.54 -10.45
CA ALA A 158 -10.48 13.56 -9.55
C ALA A 158 -11.56 12.82 -8.76
N ALA A 159 -11.26 11.59 -8.36
CA ALA A 159 -12.14 10.79 -7.52
C ALA A 159 -11.35 10.13 -6.39
N ALA A 160 -11.97 10.07 -5.21
CA ALA A 160 -11.43 9.42 -4.03
C ALA A 160 -12.45 8.42 -3.48
N ARG A 161 -11.99 7.23 -3.16
CA ARG A 161 -12.75 6.14 -2.58
C ARG A 161 -12.35 5.97 -1.13
N HIS A 162 -13.35 5.75 -0.27
CA HIS A 162 -13.14 5.26 1.08
C HIS A 162 -13.76 3.87 1.25
N ARG A 163 -12.93 2.84 1.36
CA ARG A 163 -13.37 1.47 1.61
C ARG A 163 -12.95 1.01 3.01
N PRO A 164 -13.88 0.73 3.93
CA PRO A 164 -13.54 0.06 5.18
C PRO A 164 -12.76 -1.23 4.94
N ALA A 165 -11.72 -1.44 5.74
CA ALA A 165 -10.77 -2.54 5.65
C ALA A 165 -10.65 -3.24 7.02
N TRP A 166 -9.52 -3.90 7.30
CA TRP A 166 -9.31 -4.64 8.54
C TRP A 166 -9.57 -3.80 9.80
N GLU A 167 -10.40 -4.35 10.68
CA GLU A 167 -10.60 -4.03 12.11
C GLU A 167 -10.70 -2.55 12.52
N GLN A 168 -10.91 -1.58 11.60
CA GLN A 168 -11.10 -0.11 11.77
C GLN A 168 -10.20 0.73 10.83
N THR A 169 -9.40 0.11 9.95
CA THR A 169 -8.69 0.84 8.89
C THR A 169 -9.60 1.05 7.68
N ALA A 170 -9.25 1.99 6.80
CA ALA A 170 -9.90 2.14 5.50
C ALA A 170 -8.83 2.26 4.42
N HIS A 171 -9.04 1.57 3.31
CA HIS A 171 -8.25 1.78 2.11
C HIS A 171 -8.78 3.02 1.39
N ILE A 172 -7.86 3.95 1.13
CA ILE A 172 -8.12 5.13 0.32
C ILE A 172 -7.54 4.88 -1.06
N GLY A 173 -8.40 4.96 -2.07
CA GLY A 173 -8.00 4.98 -3.47
C GLY A 173 -8.23 6.37 -4.03
N VAL A 174 -7.23 6.96 -4.69
CA VAL A 174 -7.37 8.29 -5.33
C VAL A 174 -6.89 8.20 -6.76
N VAL A 175 -7.66 8.78 -7.67
CA VAL A 175 -7.25 8.99 -9.05
C VAL A 175 -7.50 10.46 -9.41
N THR A 176 -6.59 11.04 -10.18
CA THR A 176 -6.69 12.41 -10.69
C THR A 176 -6.40 12.40 -12.18
N HIS A 177 -7.25 13.10 -12.93
CA HIS A 177 -7.12 13.28 -14.37
C HIS A 177 -5.71 13.77 -14.71
N PRO A 178 -5.01 13.20 -15.70
CA PRO A 178 -3.61 13.50 -15.98
C PRO A 178 -3.31 15.00 -16.14
N ALA A 179 -4.17 15.73 -16.86
CA ALA A 179 -4.04 17.18 -17.06
C ALA A 179 -4.20 18.04 -15.79
N TYR A 180 -4.70 17.47 -14.70
CA TYR A 180 -4.95 18.18 -13.43
C TYR A 180 -4.01 17.72 -12.30
N ARG A 181 -3.04 16.83 -12.59
CA ARG A 181 -2.01 16.40 -11.63
C ARG A 181 -1.06 17.56 -11.32
N GLY A 182 -0.56 17.65 -10.08
CA GLY A 182 0.42 18.68 -9.67
C GLY A 182 -0.13 20.12 -9.62
N ALA A 183 -1.32 20.37 -10.16
CA ALA A 183 -2.11 21.53 -9.79
C ALA A 183 -2.40 21.43 -8.30
N ARG A 184 -2.27 22.54 -7.56
CA ARG A 184 -2.43 22.60 -6.09
C ARG A 184 -3.88 22.35 -5.61
N LEU A 185 -4.64 21.52 -6.31
CA LEU A 185 -6.00 21.08 -5.96
C LEU A 185 -6.03 20.33 -4.61
N TRP A 186 -4.90 19.78 -4.18
CA TRP A 186 -4.77 19.00 -2.93
C TRP A 186 -3.76 19.57 -1.92
N ALA A 187 -3.03 20.63 -2.25
CA ALA A 187 -1.83 21.04 -1.52
C ALA A 187 -2.03 22.29 -0.65
N ARG A 188 -2.51 22.07 0.58
CA ARG A 188 -2.03 22.79 1.78
C ARG A 188 -2.19 21.87 3.00
N GLY A 189 -1.11 21.17 3.37
CA GLY A 189 -1.05 20.42 4.63
C GLY A 189 0.12 19.43 4.70
N GLY A 190 1.25 19.90 5.25
CA GLY A 190 2.19 19.11 6.05
C GLY A 190 3.05 18.03 5.38
N GLU A 191 4.37 18.21 5.47
CA GLU A 191 5.39 17.18 5.22
C GLU A 191 5.05 15.88 5.98
N CYS A 192 5.06 14.75 5.25
CA CYS A 192 4.86 13.43 5.84
C CYS A 192 6.16 13.02 6.54
N GLY A 193 6.12 12.97 7.88
CA GLY A 193 7.23 12.52 8.70
C GLY A 193 7.60 11.06 8.45
N ASP A 194 8.90 10.79 8.50
CA ASP A 194 9.52 9.47 8.37
C ASP A 194 8.97 8.46 9.37
N GLY A 195 8.10 7.57 8.90
CA GLY A 195 7.60 6.49 9.74
C GLY A 195 6.44 5.70 9.15
N ALA A 196 6.62 5.05 8.00
CA ALA A 196 5.75 3.92 7.66
C ALA A 196 6.43 2.86 6.80
N GLY A 197 5.91 1.65 6.91
CA GLY A 197 6.48 0.45 6.32
C GLY A 197 6.38 0.42 4.80
N VAL A 198 7.36 -0.25 4.21
CA VAL A 198 7.49 -0.41 2.76
C VAL A 198 7.36 -1.89 2.42
N GLY A 199 6.41 -2.22 1.57
CA GLY A 199 6.14 -3.57 1.07
C GLY A 199 6.70 -3.77 -0.34
N GLY A 200 7.51 -4.82 -0.55
CA GLY A 200 7.94 -5.30 -1.85
C GLY A 200 7.38 -6.70 -2.11
N ARG A 201 6.78 -6.91 -3.28
CA ARG A 201 6.29 -8.22 -3.75
C ARG A 201 7.24 -8.78 -4.79
N VAL A 202 7.62 -10.05 -4.68
CA VAL A 202 8.46 -10.72 -5.66
C VAL A 202 7.74 -11.97 -6.15
N HIS A 203 7.62 -12.19 -7.47
CA HIS A 203 6.91 -13.33 -8.05
C HIS A 203 7.89 -14.41 -8.57
N ARG A 204 7.45 -15.67 -8.50
CA ARG A 204 8.08 -16.83 -9.13
C ARG A 204 7.20 -17.31 -10.30
N ALA A 205 7.83 -17.84 -11.33
CA ALA A 205 7.18 -18.53 -12.44
C ALA A 205 6.60 -19.89 -12.02
#